data_AF-A0A131YBJ6-F1
#
_entry.id   AF-A0A131YBJ6-F1
#
_cell.length_a   1.000
_cell.length_b   1.000
_cell.length_c   1.000
_cell.angle_alpha   90.00
_cell.angle_beta   90.00
_cell.angle_gamma   90.00
#
_symmetry.space_group_name_H-M   'P 1'
#
loop_
_entity.id
_entity.type
_entity.pdbx_description
1 polymer ?
#
loop_
_entity_poly.entity_id
_entity_poly.type
_entity_poly.pdbx_seq_one_letter_code
_entity_poly.pdbx_strand_id
1 'polypeptide(L)'
;APESLMGPQRRGKAVAVAHVYGDYLWAHGSKRTLPKSERSAEEGEEDGCGSGEEEEAPCPTEGSDASKLAESLRTETTLTDFVPEAAKTPEVAEVPVDSVEAMDDLLESCMLSALRSKLALPMLASTLYSTHVLPRCPPGRFLDLKRTSHKKLSSYLAHLQNEGLLVVRESSPGVQSIVSVQREHPRLRTGCNLALPEPAPDSQEEVGYTFPQVRELRTVTAAVKPLFPKCSKGDALAPEDVRAVLRNYVKENELQDPTDKRMVQMDPTLSDVAGTSELRLSWEELGSRVMSRMQFAHEVRLPGREPVVHRGALAPIAITVAQRTGNKKVTLVEGLETYGIDPQRLAHEVQVGVAASTSLTPVSRGGNKQVLQLLVQGNQVVFLERLLTGPSYGVPRRLLKGLENAPTKKKQKAHK
;
A
#
# COMPACT_ATOMS: atom_id res chain seq x y z
N ALA A 1 -0.23 49.54 9.76
CA ALA A 1 1.11 49.60 9.15
C ALA A 1 1.98 48.50 9.76
N PRO A 2 2.93 47.91 9.01
CA PRO A 2 3.81 46.84 9.52
C PRO A 2 4.64 47.23 10.74
N GLU A 3 4.78 48.53 11.02
CA GLU A 3 5.46 49.07 12.20
C GLU A 3 4.79 48.68 13.53
N SER A 4 3.48 48.38 13.55
CA SER A 4 2.77 47.96 14.77
C SER A 4 3.12 46.54 15.24
N LEU A 5 3.80 45.74 14.40
CA LEU A 5 4.20 44.36 14.72
C LEU A 5 5.56 44.26 15.41
N MET A 6 6.34 45.35 15.46
CA MET A 6 7.65 45.40 16.12
C MET A 6 7.59 45.90 17.58
N GLY A 7 6.40 46.22 18.08
CA GLY A 7 6.18 46.57 19.49
C GLY A 7 6.23 45.35 20.44
N PRO A 8 6.45 45.57 21.74
CA PRO A 8 6.70 44.49 22.72
C PRO A 8 5.54 43.49 22.88
N GLN A 9 4.31 43.88 22.53
CA GLN A 9 3.13 42.99 22.62
C GLN A 9 2.88 42.16 21.35
N ARG A 10 3.58 42.41 20.23
CA ARG A 10 3.45 41.70 18.93
C ARG A 10 2.00 41.36 18.53
N ARG A 11 1.07 42.31 18.65
CA ARG A 11 -0.33 42.14 18.22
C ARG A 11 -0.63 43.03 17.02
N GLY A 12 -1.24 42.45 15.99
CA GLY A 12 -1.63 43.15 14.76
C GLY A 12 -1.87 42.19 13.60
N LYS A 13 -2.46 42.69 12.51
CA LYS A 13 -2.63 41.93 11.25
C LYS A 13 -1.28 41.85 10.54
N ALA A 14 -0.68 40.66 10.51
CA ALA A 14 0.66 40.44 9.95
C ALA A 14 0.67 40.08 8.45
N VAL A 15 -0.43 39.53 7.93
CA VAL A 15 -0.51 39.07 6.54
C VAL A 15 -1.87 39.45 5.95
N ALA A 16 -1.85 40.08 4.79
CA ALA A 16 -3.01 40.23 3.93
C ALA A 16 -2.86 39.23 2.78
N VAL A 17 -3.85 38.36 2.60
CA VAL A 17 -3.87 37.38 1.51
C VAL A 17 -4.81 37.87 0.44
N ALA A 18 -4.28 38.21 -0.73
CA ALA A 18 -5.06 38.52 -1.92
C ALA A 18 -5.11 37.29 -2.83
N HIS A 19 -6.29 36.97 -3.33
CA HIS A 19 -6.48 35.95 -4.36
C HIS A 19 -6.76 36.67 -5.69
N VAL A 20 -5.98 36.36 -6.72
CA VAL A 20 -6.18 36.88 -8.08
C VAL A 20 -6.65 35.74 -8.97
N TYR A 21 -7.69 35.99 -9.76
CA TYR A 21 -8.34 35.01 -10.62
C TYR A 21 -8.35 35.49 -12.07
N GLY A 22 -8.24 34.56 -13.02
CA GLY A 22 -8.35 34.85 -14.45
C GLY A 22 -7.06 35.28 -15.14
N ASP A 23 -5.92 35.28 -14.43
CA ASP A 23 -4.62 35.50 -15.04
C ASP A 23 -4.02 34.20 -15.62
N TYR A 24 -2.93 34.34 -16.38
CA TYR A 24 -2.27 33.21 -17.01
C TYR A 24 -1.65 32.22 -15.99
N LEU A 25 -1.31 32.70 -14.79
CA LEU A 25 -0.82 31.86 -13.69
C LEU A 25 -1.94 30.99 -13.09
N TRP A 26 -3.14 31.54 -12.92
CA TRP A 26 -4.32 30.77 -12.53
C TRP A 26 -4.69 29.71 -13.57
N ALA A 27 -4.59 30.04 -14.87
CA ALA A 27 -4.88 29.10 -15.95
C ALA A 27 -3.96 27.87 -15.94
N HIS A 28 -2.70 28.04 -15.50
CA HIS A 28 -1.71 26.98 -15.37
C HIS A 28 -1.73 26.25 -14.01
N GLY A 29 -2.50 26.76 -13.04
CA GLY A 29 -2.59 26.24 -11.68
C GLY A 29 -3.61 25.10 -11.49
N SER A 30 -3.74 24.61 -10.26
CA SER A 30 -4.59 23.45 -9.89
C SER A 30 -6.10 23.69 -9.98
N LYS A 31 -6.54 24.88 -10.45
CA LYS A 31 -7.96 25.29 -10.62
C LYS A 31 -8.84 24.98 -9.40
N ARG A 32 -8.26 24.98 -8.19
CA ARG A 32 -9.00 24.70 -6.95
C ARG A 32 -10.12 25.73 -6.77
N THR A 33 -11.28 25.25 -6.35
CA THR A 33 -12.41 26.10 -5.97
C THR A 33 -12.01 26.99 -4.81
N LEU A 34 -12.25 28.29 -4.95
CA LEU A 34 -11.92 29.28 -3.92
C LEU A 34 -12.62 28.91 -2.59
N PRO A 35 -11.97 29.17 -1.43
CA PRO A 35 -12.67 29.15 -0.15
C PRO A 35 -13.84 30.13 -0.23
N LYS A 36 -15.06 29.68 0.07
CA LYS A 36 -16.21 30.58 0.19
C LYS A 36 -15.90 31.58 1.31
N SER A 37 -15.74 32.85 0.97
CA SER A 37 -15.68 33.92 1.97
C SER A 37 -17.07 34.02 2.59
N GLU A 38 -17.20 33.75 3.89
CA GLU A 38 -18.37 34.14 4.66
C GLU A 38 -18.33 35.66 4.82
N ARG A 39 -18.78 36.36 3.78
CA ARG A 39 -19.20 37.76 3.83
C ARG A 39 -20.47 37.87 3.01
N SER A 40 -21.57 37.84 3.74
CA SER A 40 -22.83 38.57 3.51
C SER A 40 -23.18 38.83 2.05
N ALA A 41 -24.04 37.98 1.50
CA ALA A 41 -24.84 38.34 0.34
C ALA A 41 -26.03 39.15 0.85
N GLU A 42 -25.90 40.47 0.87
CA GLU A 42 -27.02 41.41 0.81
C GLU A 42 -26.58 42.57 -0.08
N GLU A 43 -26.90 42.48 -1.38
CA GLU A 43 -27.13 43.66 -2.21
C GLU A 43 -28.54 44.17 -1.85
N GLY A 44 -28.62 45.46 -1.55
CA GLY A 44 -29.77 46.07 -0.89
C GLY A 44 -30.93 46.44 -1.81
N GLU A 45 -32.05 46.75 -1.17
CA GLU A 45 -33.07 47.70 -1.62
C GLU A 45 -33.57 48.49 -0.39
N GLU A 46 -33.91 49.75 -0.63
CA GLU A 46 -34.19 50.85 0.31
C GLU A 46 -35.45 50.66 1.17
N ASP A 47 -35.41 51.05 2.45
CA ASP A 47 -36.19 52.18 3.04
C ASP A 47 -36.30 52.10 4.58
N GLY A 48 -36.19 53.26 5.25
CA GLY A 48 -36.95 53.52 6.48
C GLY A 48 -36.25 53.46 7.86
N CYS A 49 -35.75 54.62 8.31
CA CYS A 49 -35.85 55.25 9.65
C CYS A 49 -35.98 54.41 10.95
N GLY A 50 -35.12 54.67 11.95
CA GLY A 50 -35.55 54.79 13.36
C GLY A 50 -34.73 54.10 14.47
N SER A 51 -33.87 54.87 15.15
CA SER A 51 -33.54 54.93 16.60
C SER A 51 -33.33 53.69 17.50
N GLY A 52 -32.21 53.73 18.26
CA GLY A 52 -32.05 53.29 19.67
C GLY A 52 -32.07 51.77 19.94
N GLU A 53 -31.38 51.16 20.90
CA GLU A 53 -30.69 51.61 22.11
C GLU A 53 -29.59 50.59 22.50
N GLU A 54 -28.78 51.00 23.45
CA GLU A 54 -27.68 50.31 24.14
C GLU A 54 -28.16 49.10 24.97
N GLU A 55 -27.29 48.12 25.23
CA GLU A 55 -27.08 47.59 26.60
C GLU A 55 -25.75 46.82 26.69
N GLU A 56 -24.95 47.20 27.69
CA GLU A 56 -23.67 46.62 28.08
C GLU A 56 -23.82 45.46 29.08
N ALA A 57 -23.03 44.40 28.84
CA ALA A 57 -22.20 43.65 29.82
C ALA A 57 -22.89 42.97 31.05
N PRO A 58 -22.17 42.26 31.96
CA PRO A 58 -20.79 41.75 31.94
C PRO A 58 -20.63 40.25 32.35
N CYS A 59 -19.42 39.72 32.15
CA CYS A 59 -18.91 38.52 32.84
C CYS A 59 -18.65 38.78 34.34
N PRO A 60 -18.46 37.71 35.14
CA PRO A 60 -17.22 37.67 35.90
C PRO A 60 -16.45 36.34 35.91
N THR A 61 -15.17 36.56 36.14
CA THR A 61 -13.93 35.78 36.29
C THR A 61 -13.78 34.85 37.51
N GLU A 62 -12.89 33.85 37.33
CA GLU A 62 -11.85 33.31 38.27
C GLU A 62 -12.26 32.46 39.49
N GLY A 63 -11.52 31.44 39.95
CA GLY A 63 -10.22 30.84 39.58
C GLY A 63 -9.72 29.86 40.68
N SER A 64 -8.73 29.01 40.33
CA SER A 64 -7.78 28.26 41.21
C SER A 64 -8.31 27.15 42.15
N ASP A 65 -7.60 26.08 42.54
CA ASP A 65 -6.16 25.77 42.51
C ASP A 65 -5.87 24.25 42.68
N ALA A 66 -4.59 23.89 42.56
CA ALA A 66 -3.95 22.59 42.35
C ALA A 66 -3.79 21.62 43.57
N SER A 67 -3.51 20.32 43.31
CA SER A 67 -2.17 19.68 43.53
C SER A 67 -2.13 18.14 43.78
N LYS A 68 -1.09 17.50 43.16
CA LYS A 68 -0.22 16.34 43.56
C LYS A 68 -0.83 14.94 43.78
N LEU A 69 -0.48 13.89 43.02
CA LEU A 69 0.77 13.07 42.86
C LEU A 69 0.93 11.94 43.92
N ALA A 70 0.71 10.66 43.52
CA ALA A 70 1.63 9.50 43.64
C ALA A 70 0.94 8.10 43.50
N GLU A 71 1.32 7.38 42.45
CA GLU A 71 1.79 5.97 42.40
C GLU A 71 0.92 4.77 42.87
N SER A 72 0.49 3.91 41.92
CA SER A 72 0.83 2.48 41.90
C SER A 72 0.37 1.71 40.65
N LEU A 73 1.20 0.76 40.23
CA LEU A 73 1.08 -0.09 39.05
C LEU A 73 -0.17 -0.99 39.04
N ARG A 74 -0.94 -1.01 37.94
CA ARG A 74 -1.63 -2.20 37.41
C ARG A 74 -1.73 -2.14 35.88
N THR A 75 -1.29 -3.21 35.25
CA THR A 75 -1.45 -3.53 33.83
C THR A 75 -2.91 -3.87 33.53
N GLU A 76 -3.59 -3.05 32.74
CA GLU A 76 -4.79 -3.47 32.01
C GLU A 76 -4.77 -2.90 30.60
N THR A 77 -4.85 -3.80 29.62
CA THR A 77 -4.99 -3.51 28.20
C THR A 77 -6.49 -3.55 27.89
N THR A 78 -7.11 -2.40 27.72
CA THR A 78 -8.46 -2.27 27.16
C THR A 78 -8.36 -1.64 25.77
N LEU A 79 -8.72 -2.42 24.76
CA LEU A 79 -8.89 -1.97 23.38
C LEU A 79 -10.39 -1.86 23.10
N THR A 80 -10.91 -0.64 23.16
CA THR A 80 -12.16 -0.25 22.52
C THR A 80 -11.92 0.93 21.59
N ASP A 81 -12.37 0.74 20.36
CA ASP A 81 -12.59 1.68 19.26
C ASP A 81 -11.40 2.35 18.57
N PHE A 82 -11.19 2.00 17.30
CA PHE A 82 -11.32 2.89 16.14
C PHE A 82 -11.04 2.09 14.85
N VAL A 83 -12.00 2.04 13.90
CA VAL A 83 -11.69 1.88 12.47
C VAL A 83 -12.56 2.88 11.70
N PRO A 84 -11.95 3.63 10.77
CA PRO A 84 -12.54 4.79 10.13
C PRO A 84 -13.36 4.47 8.87
N GLU A 85 -14.24 5.44 8.60
CA GLU A 85 -14.81 5.89 7.33
C GLU A 85 -13.86 5.77 6.10
N ALA A 86 -14.36 5.28 4.97
CA ALA A 86 -13.96 5.78 3.65
C ALA A 86 -14.97 5.42 2.54
N ALA A 87 -15.36 6.45 1.80
CA ALA A 87 -16.30 6.44 0.69
C ALA A 87 -15.63 6.22 -0.69
N LYS A 88 -16.32 5.41 -1.52
CA LYS A 88 -16.62 5.45 -2.98
C LYS A 88 -15.60 5.93 -4.02
N THR A 89 -15.43 5.12 -5.10
CA THR A 89 -15.84 5.32 -6.53
C THR A 89 -15.10 4.34 -7.48
N PRO A 90 -15.47 4.08 -8.76
CA PRO A 90 -16.76 3.97 -9.48
C PRO A 90 -16.97 2.62 -10.26
N GLU A 91 -18.09 2.50 -11.00
CA GLU A 91 -18.69 1.41 -11.82
C GLU A 91 -17.74 0.69 -12.82
N VAL A 92 -17.96 -0.54 -13.31
CA VAL A 92 -19.14 -1.22 -13.90
C VAL A 92 -19.00 -2.74 -13.66
N ALA A 93 -19.93 -3.45 -13.02
CA ALA A 93 -21.17 -3.95 -13.60
C ALA A 93 -22.26 -4.14 -12.52
N GLU A 94 -23.51 -4.03 -12.96
CA GLU A 94 -24.71 -3.70 -12.18
C GLU A 94 -25.15 -4.76 -11.14
N VAL A 95 -25.87 -4.25 -10.14
CA VAL A 95 -26.04 -4.76 -8.76
C VAL A 95 -27.33 -5.63 -8.62
N PRO A 96 -27.60 -6.23 -7.44
CA PRO A 96 -28.40 -5.46 -6.48
C PRO A 96 -27.88 -5.51 -5.04
N VAL A 97 -27.69 -4.30 -4.50
CA VAL A 97 -27.93 -3.88 -3.12
C VAL A 97 -27.46 -4.86 -2.04
N ASP A 98 -26.25 -4.68 -1.50
CA ASP A 98 -25.94 -5.21 -0.16
C ASP A 98 -26.75 -4.39 0.87
N SER A 99 -28.03 -4.72 1.03
CA SER A 99 -28.83 -4.31 2.17
C SER A 99 -28.28 -4.97 3.43
N VAL A 100 -28.52 -4.35 4.60
CA VAL A 100 -28.17 -4.95 5.90
C VAL A 100 -28.75 -6.36 6.02
N GLU A 101 -29.96 -6.55 5.50
CA GLU A 101 -30.68 -7.83 5.41
C GLU A 101 -29.89 -8.87 4.60
N ALA A 102 -29.31 -8.51 3.46
CA ALA A 102 -28.53 -9.45 2.64
C ALA A 102 -27.22 -9.89 3.33
N MET A 103 -26.65 -9.05 4.21
CA MET A 103 -25.48 -9.39 5.03
C MET A 103 -25.87 -10.23 6.24
N ASP A 104 -27.04 -9.98 6.83
CA ASP A 104 -27.61 -10.79 7.92
C ASP A 104 -27.95 -12.20 7.45
N ASP A 105 -28.57 -12.35 6.28
CA ASP A 105 -28.86 -13.65 5.67
C ASP A 105 -27.57 -14.43 5.36
N LEU A 106 -26.52 -13.72 4.95
CA LEU A 106 -25.20 -14.31 4.72
C LEU A 106 -24.54 -14.76 6.02
N LEU A 107 -24.57 -13.93 7.07
CA LEU A 107 -24.07 -14.27 8.40
C LEU A 107 -24.83 -15.48 8.96
N GLU A 108 -26.15 -15.46 8.87
CA GLU A 108 -27.02 -16.50 9.40
C GLU A 108 -26.79 -17.83 8.68
N SER A 109 -26.76 -17.84 7.34
CA SER A 109 -26.52 -19.06 6.58
C SER A 109 -25.14 -19.67 6.85
N CYS A 110 -24.09 -18.84 6.94
CA CYS A 110 -22.74 -19.30 7.28
C CYS A 110 -22.65 -19.83 8.72
N MET A 111 -23.32 -19.16 9.66
CA MET A 111 -23.33 -19.55 11.07
C MET A 111 -24.11 -20.85 11.30
N LEU A 112 -25.30 -21.00 10.71
CA LEU A 112 -26.09 -22.23 10.80
C LEU A 112 -25.34 -23.41 10.15
N SER A 113 -24.68 -23.19 9.02
CA SER A 113 -23.83 -24.20 8.38
C SER A 113 -22.65 -24.61 9.28
N ALA A 114 -22.01 -23.64 9.96
CA ALA A 114 -20.96 -23.92 10.93
C ALA A 114 -21.47 -24.74 12.13
N LEU A 115 -22.64 -24.39 12.68
CA LEU A 115 -23.25 -25.05 13.85
C LEU A 115 -23.76 -26.47 13.56
N ARG A 116 -24.12 -26.78 12.31
CA ARG A 116 -24.48 -28.14 11.86
C ARG A 116 -23.27 -29.07 11.77
N SER A 117 -22.07 -28.52 11.63
CA SER A 117 -20.85 -29.32 11.54
C SER A 117 -20.45 -29.91 12.90
N LYS A 118 -19.58 -30.94 12.89
CA LYS A 118 -19.04 -31.54 14.11
C LYS A 118 -18.03 -30.57 14.76
N LEU A 119 -18.53 -29.70 15.64
CA LEU A 119 -17.72 -28.81 16.47
C LEU A 119 -17.25 -29.53 17.74
N ALA A 120 -15.98 -29.33 18.12
CA ALA A 120 -15.45 -29.77 19.41
C ALA A 120 -15.76 -28.69 20.47
N LEU A 121 -16.73 -28.95 21.34
CA LEU A 121 -17.17 -28.03 22.40
C LEU A 121 -16.62 -28.47 23.76
N PRO A 122 -16.35 -27.55 24.71
CA PRO A 122 -16.51 -26.10 24.63
C PRO A 122 -15.43 -25.42 23.77
N MET A 123 -15.80 -24.39 23.00
CA MET A 123 -14.85 -23.66 22.13
C MET A 123 -15.03 -22.15 22.20
N LEU A 124 -13.95 -21.40 21.93
CA LEU A 124 -14.01 -19.93 21.91
C LEU A 124 -14.86 -19.42 20.73
N ALA A 125 -15.64 -18.36 20.98
CA ALA A 125 -16.44 -17.67 19.98
C ALA A 125 -15.58 -17.15 18.81
N SER A 126 -14.38 -16.63 19.11
CA SER A 126 -13.42 -16.16 18.10
C SER A 126 -12.97 -17.29 17.17
N THR A 127 -12.66 -18.47 17.72
CA THR A 127 -12.27 -19.66 16.97
C THR A 127 -13.42 -20.20 16.11
N LEU A 128 -14.65 -20.20 16.63
CA LEU A 128 -15.82 -20.57 15.83
C LEU A 128 -15.95 -19.64 14.62
N TYR A 129 -15.85 -18.33 14.83
CA TYR A 129 -15.98 -17.36 13.75
C TYR A 129 -14.88 -17.50 12.70
N SER A 130 -13.60 -17.53 13.12
CA SER A 130 -12.46 -17.58 12.19
C SER A 130 -12.34 -18.92 11.45
N THR A 131 -12.57 -20.03 12.15
CA THR A 131 -12.23 -21.38 11.63
C THR A 131 -13.44 -22.08 11.03
N HIS A 132 -14.65 -21.69 11.41
CA HIS A 132 -15.86 -22.37 10.96
C HIS A 132 -16.84 -21.46 10.23
N VAL A 133 -16.98 -20.18 10.57
CA VAL A 133 -17.93 -19.29 9.89
C VAL A 133 -17.32 -18.69 8.62
N LEU A 134 -16.12 -18.09 8.72
CA LEU A 134 -15.46 -17.43 7.57
C LEU A 134 -15.19 -18.38 6.38
N PRO A 135 -14.69 -19.62 6.57
CA PRO A 135 -14.41 -20.51 5.44
C PRO A 135 -15.66 -21.01 4.71
N ARG A 136 -16.85 -20.82 5.29
CA ARG A 136 -18.13 -21.23 4.71
C ARG A 136 -18.80 -20.09 3.92
N CYS A 137 -18.17 -18.92 3.86
CA CYS A 137 -18.62 -17.82 3.03
C CYS A 137 -18.38 -18.15 1.54
N PRO A 138 -19.34 -17.89 0.64
CA PRO A 138 -19.21 -18.17 -0.78
C PRO A 138 -18.08 -17.32 -1.41
N PRO A 139 -17.33 -17.86 -2.39
CA PRO A 139 -16.23 -17.15 -3.03
C PRO A 139 -16.75 -15.88 -3.71
N GLY A 140 -16.08 -14.75 -3.46
CA GLY A 140 -16.47 -13.44 -3.98
C GLY A 140 -17.41 -12.62 -3.07
N ARG A 141 -17.84 -13.15 -1.91
CA ARG A 141 -18.54 -12.35 -0.87
C ARG A 141 -17.69 -12.24 0.40
N PHE A 142 -17.64 -11.03 0.96
CA PHE A 142 -16.94 -10.76 2.22
C PHE A 142 -17.95 -10.56 3.35
N LEU A 143 -17.83 -11.35 4.41
CA LEU A 143 -18.66 -11.22 5.60
C LEU A 143 -18.13 -10.11 6.51
N ASP A 144 -18.83 -8.97 6.55
CA ASP A 144 -18.51 -7.84 7.42
C ASP A 144 -19.54 -7.69 8.54
N LEU A 145 -19.15 -8.07 9.76
CA LEU A 145 -19.98 -7.96 10.97
C LEU A 145 -20.47 -6.53 11.24
N LYS A 146 -19.79 -5.49 10.76
CA LYS A 146 -20.25 -4.10 10.96
C LYS A 146 -21.43 -3.71 10.09
N ARG A 147 -21.61 -4.42 8.97
CA ARG A 147 -22.72 -4.21 8.03
C ARG A 147 -23.92 -5.10 8.33
N THR A 148 -23.78 -6.03 9.27
CA THR A 148 -24.87 -6.84 9.82
C THR A 148 -25.63 -6.06 10.90
N SER A 149 -26.89 -6.39 11.14
CA SER A 149 -27.72 -5.83 12.22
C SER A 149 -27.04 -6.00 13.59
N HIS A 150 -26.26 -7.07 13.74
CA HIS A 150 -25.48 -7.36 14.93
C HIS A 150 -24.02 -6.94 14.74
N LYS A 151 -23.78 -5.62 14.84
CA LYS A 151 -22.48 -4.92 14.70
C LYS A 151 -21.29 -5.53 15.48
N LYS A 152 -21.55 -6.44 16.42
CA LYS A 152 -20.58 -7.18 17.23
C LYS A 152 -20.97 -8.65 17.28
N LEU A 153 -19.98 -9.55 17.13
CA LEU A 153 -20.16 -11.00 17.28
C LEU A 153 -20.82 -11.37 18.62
N SER A 154 -20.44 -10.69 19.70
CA SER A 154 -21.02 -10.93 21.03
C SER A 154 -22.51 -10.61 21.13
N SER A 155 -22.99 -9.61 20.38
CA SER A 155 -24.42 -9.28 20.31
C SER A 155 -25.17 -10.35 19.51
N TYR A 156 -24.58 -10.85 18.43
CA TYR A 156 -25.17 -11.90 17.62
C TYR A 156 -25.24 -13.24 18.37
N LEU A 157 -24.19 -13.60 19.11
CA LEU A 157 -24.18 -14.82 19.92
C LEU A 157 -25.20 -14.76 21.07
N ALA A 158 -25.40 -13.58 21.67
CA ALA A 158 -26.46 -13.38 22.65
C ALA A 158 -27.87 -13.54 22.02
N HIS A 159 -28.05 -13.08 20.78
CA HIS A 159 -29.29 -13.32 20.02
C HIS A 159 -29.54 -14.81 19.82
N LEU A 160 -28.54 -15.55 19.33
CA LEU A 160 -28.64 -17.02 19.15
C LEU A 160 -28.84 -17.78 20.47
N GLN A 161 -28.33 -17.25 21.57
CA GLN A 161 -28.56 -17.79 22.91
C GLN A 161 -30.00 -17.56 23.39
N ASN A 162 -30.57 -16.38 23.15
CA ASN A 162 -31.96 -16.06 23.49
C ASN A 162 -32.95 -16.90 22.68
N GLU A 163 -32.60 -17.21 21.43
CA GLU A 163 -33.36 -18.12 20.57
C GLU A 163 -33.15 -19.60 20.93
N GLY A 164 -32.24 -19.91 21.85
CA GLY A 164 -31.98 -21.26 22.33
C GLY A 164 -31.13 -22.12 21.41
N LEU A 165 -30.50 -21.59 20.36
CA LEU A 165 -29.69 -22.38 19.43
C LEU A 165 -28.36 -22.83 20.05
N LEU A 166 -27.80 -22.04 20.96
CA LEU A 166 -26.51 -22.29 21.59
C LEU A 166 -26.43 -21.72 23.00
N VAL A 167 -25.50 -22.24 23.80
CA VAL A 167 -25.23 -21.74 25.15
C VAL A 167 -23.85 -21.11 25.17
N VAL A 168 -23.80 -19.80 25.42
CA VAL A 168 -22.55 -19.05 25.61
C VAL A 168 -22.30 -18.87 27.09
N ARG A 169 -21.03 -19.03 27.49
CA ARG A 169 -20.52 -18.63 28.80
C ARG A 169 -19.32 -17.72 28.62
N GLU A 170 -19.16 -16.80 29.53
CA GLU A 170 -17.95 -15.98 29.62
C GLU A 170 -16.90 -16.74 30.42
N SER A 171 -15.79 -17.12 29.79
CA SER A 171 -14.70 -17.86 30.46
C SER A 171 -13.78 -16.92 31.25
N SER A 172 -13.63 -15.69 30.77
CA SER A 172 -12.85 -14.59 31.37
C SER A 172 -13.45 -13.28 30.88
N PRO A 173 -13.27 -12.13 31.57
CA PRO A 173 -13.87 -10.86 31.17
C PRO A 173 -13.53 -10.54 29.70
N GLY A 174 -14.57 -10.45 28.86
CA GLY A 174 -14.45 -10.17 27.42
C GLY A 174 -14.23 -11.39 26.51
N VAL A 175 -14.13 -12.62 27.03
CA VAL A 175 -13.94 -13.84 26.22
C VAL A 175 -15.15 -14.76 26.34
N GLN A 176 -15.90 -14.86 25.24
CA GLN A 176 -17.06 -15.73 25.13
C GLN A 176 -16.66 -17.12 24.62
N SER A 177 -17.16 -18.14 25.30
CA SER A 177 -16.98 -19.56 25.00
C SER A 177 -18.34 -20.23 24.81
N ILE A 178 -18.47 -21.02 23.75
CA ILE A 178 -19.68 -21.74 23.38
C ILE A 178 -19.60 -23.14 24.00
N VAL A 179 -20.53 -23.44 24.90
CA VAL A 179 -20.51 -24.65 25.73
C VAL A 179 -21.28 -25.78 25.07
N SER A 180 -22.44 -25.49 24.51
CA SER A 180 -23.29 -26.47 23.84
C SER A 180 -24.07 -25.82 22.70
N VAL A 181 -24.45 -26.63 21.72
CA VAL A 181 -25.26 -26.24 20.56
C VAL A 181 -26.44 -27.20 20.47
N GLN A 182 -27.66 -26.66 20.43
CA GLN A 182 -28.90 -27.45 20.37
C GLN A 182 -29.18 -27.91 18.95
N ARG A 183 -28.59 -29.04 18.54
CA ARG A 183 -28.70 -29.58 17.17
C ARG A 183 -30.11 -30.01 16.75
N GLU A 184 -31.02 -30.16 17.70
CA GLU A 184 -32.42 -30.55 17.46
C GLU A 184 -33.34 -29.35 17.13
N HIS A 185 -32.82 -28.13 17.22
CA HIS A 185 -33.59 -26.91 16.99
C HIS A 185 -34.17 -26.84 15.56
N PRO A 186 -35.45 -26.44 15.37
CA PRO A 186 -36.10 -26.37 14.05
C PRO A 186 -35.30 -25.58 13.01
N ARG A 187 -34.64 -24.47 13.38
CA ARG A 187 -33.81 -23.69 12.44
C ARG A 187 -32.59 -24.44 11.91
N LEU A 188 -32.02 -25.37 12.69
CA LEU A 188 -30.93 -26.24 12.24
C LEU A 188 -31.44 -27.47 11.47
N ARG A 189 -32.75 -27.76 11.51
CA ARG A 189 -33.39 -28.83 10.73
C ARG A 189 -33.93 -28.31 9.39
N THR A 190 -34.56 -27.15 9.39
CA THR A 190 -35.34 -26.61 8.26
C THR A 190 -34.59 -25.55 7.45
N GLY A 191 -33.53 -24.94 7.99
CA GLY A 191 -32.80 -23.83 7.36
C GLY A 191 -31.48 -24.25 6.71
N CYS A 192 -31.29 -23.81 5.47
CA CYS A 192 -30.08 -23.90 4.63
C CYS A 192 -29.85 -25.25 3.91
N ASN A 193 -30.67 -25.50 2.88
CA ASN A 193 -30.19 -26.17 1.67
C ASN A 193 -29.32 -25.18 0.86
N LEU A 194 -28.21 -24.70 1.43
CA LEU A 194 -27.09 -24.42 0.56
C LEU A 194 -26.51 -25.79 0.30
N ALA A 195 -26.59 -26.27 -0.95
CA ALA A 195 -25.62 -27.24 -1.40
C ALA A 195 -24.28 -26.68 -0.93
N LEU A 196 -23.63 -27.38 -0.01
CA LEU A 196 -22.21 -27.19 0.17
C LEU A 196 -21.68 -27.19 -1.26
N PRO A 197 -20.96 -26.15 -1.72
CA PRO A 197 -19.96 -26.46 -2.71
C PRO A 197 -19.24 -27.65 -2.07
N GLU A 198 -19.34 -28.83 -2.69
CA GLU A 198 -18.27 -29.81 -2.53
C GLU A 198 -17.00 -28.97 -2.58
N PRO A 199 -16.06 -29.13 -1.63
CA PRO A 199 -14.80 -28.42 -1.73
C PRO A 199 -14.39 -28.65 -3.18
N ALA A 200 -14.47 -27.58 -3.99
CA ALA A 200 -14.10 -27.71 -5.38
C ALA A 200 -12.73 -28.37 -5.25
N PRO A 201 -12.48 -29.51 -5.95
CA PRO A 201 -11.15 -30.09 -5.88
C PRO A 201 -10.21 -28.91 -6.04
N ASP A 202 -9.24 -28.77 -5.12
CA ASP A 202 -8.20 -27.74 -5.14
C ASP A 202 -7.46 -27.85 -6.49
N SER A 203 -8.14 -27.37 -7.52
CA SER A 203 -7.86 -27.46 -8.94
C SER A 203 -8.05 -26.08 -9.56
N GLN A 204 -8.12 -25.05 -8.73
CA GLN A 204 -7.07 -24.06 -8.89
C GLN A 204 -5.85 -24.72 -8.30
N GLU A 205 -5.00 -25.27 -9.16
CA GLU A 205 -3.59 -25.44 -8.81
C GLU A 205 -3.23 -24.18 -8.01
N GLU A 206 -2.84 -24.32 -6.75
CA GLU A 206 -2.09 -23.25 -6.11
C GLU A 206 -0.85 -23.13 -6.96
N VAL A 207 -0.92 -22.33 -8.02
CA VAL A 207 0.22 -21.94 -8.82
C VAL A 207 1.00 -21.08 -7.85
N GLY A 208 1.84 -21.75 -7.06
CA GLY A 208 2.75 -21.11 -6.14
C GLY A 208 3.45 -20.02 -6.92
N TYR A 209 3.39 -18.80 -6.40
CA TYR A 209 4.05 -17.69 -7.05
C TYR A 209 5.51 -18.09 -7.28
N THR A 210 5.95 -17.98 -8.53
CA THR A 210 7.33 -18.27 -8.92
C THR A 210 7.95 -16.97 -9.37
N PHE A 211 9.12 -16.65 -8.83
CA PHE A 211 9.82 -15.42 -9.14
C PHE A 211 10.09 -15.29 -10.66
N PRO A 212 9.76 -14.14 -11.28
CA PRO A 212 9.95 -13.97 -12.72
C PRO A 212 11.42 -13.99 -13.13
N GLN A 213 11.66 -14.37 -14.38
CA GLN A 213 12.97 -14.18 -14.99
C GLN A 213 13.10 -12.70 -15.38
N VAL A 214 14.09 -12.01 -14.81
CA VAL A 214 14.34 -10.59 -15.08
C VAL A 214 15.69 -10.43 -15.80
N ARG A 215 15.68 -9.72 -16.94
CA ARG A 215 16.89 -9.41 -17.73
C ARG A 215 17.08 -7.91 -17.84
N GLU A 216 18.30 -7.45 -17.63
CA GLU A 216 18.68 -6.06 -17.86
C GLU A 216 18.96 -5.84 -19.35
N LEU A 217 18.35 -4.80 -19.91
CA LEU A 217 18.47 -4.44 -21.33
C LEU A 217 18.93 -2.98 -21.47
N ARG A 218 19.40 -2.65 -22.67
CA ARG A 218 19.75 -1.30 -23.08
C ARG A 218 18.99 -0.94 -24.34
N THR A 219 18.35 0.22 -24.36
CA THR A 219 17.65 0.69 -25.56
C THR A 219 18.55 1.59 -26.40
N VAL A 220 18.51 1.38 -27.72
CA VAL A 220 19.28 2.13 -28.70
C VAL A 220 18.80 3.58 -28.73
N THR A 221 19.69 4.51 -28.39
CA THR A 221 19.47 5.96 -28.46
C THR A 221 19.93 6.52 -29.81
N ALA A 222 19.55 7.76 -30.13
CA ALA A 222 19.98 8.42 -31.37
C ALA A 222 21.50 8.57 -31.45
N ALA A 223 22.17 8.76 -30.31
CA ALA A 223 23.63 8.93 -30.23
C ALA A 223 24.39 7.66 -30.61
N VAL A 224 23.88 6.49 -30.23
CA VAL A 224 24.57 5.22 -30.51
C VAL A 224 24.13 4.57 -31.82
N LYS A 225 23.07 5.09 -32.46
CA LYS A 225 22.49 4.57 -33.71
C LYS A 225 23.53 4.28 -34.81
N PRO A 226 24.57 5.08 -35.05
CA PRO A 226 25.57 4.79 -36.09
C PRO A 226 26.24 3.42 -35.95
N LEU A 227 26.37 2.92 -34.71
CA LEU A 227 26.97 1.62 -34.41
C LEU A 227 26.00 0.44 -34.63
N PHE A 228 24.69 0.70 -34.67
CA PHE A 228 23.65 -0.33 -34.75
C PHE A 228 22.83 -0.21 -36.04
N PRO A 229 23.40 -0.47 -37.23
CA PRO A 229 22.69 -0.30 -38.50
C PRO A 229 21.49 -1.24 -38.65
N LYS A 230 21.47 -2.37 -37.94
CA LYS A 230 20.38 -3.35 -37.95
C LYS A 230 19.26 -3.04 -36.95
N CYS A 231 19.43 -2.06 -36.07
CA CYS A 231 18.47 -1.75 -35.00
C CYS A 231 17.90 -0.33 -35.15
N SER A 232 16.63 -0.19 -34.80
CA SER A 232 15.93 1.08 -34.75
C SER A 232 16.08 1.78 -33.40
N LYS A 233 15.81 3.09 -33.38
CA LYS A 233 15.77 3.86 -32.12
C LYS A 233 14.67 3.29 -31.22
N GLY A 234 15.05 2.90 -30.01
CA GLY A 234 14.13 2.32 -29.02
C GLY A 234 14.16 0.80 -28.93
N ASP A 235 14.84 0.10 -29.83
CA ASP A 235 15.04 -1.35 -29.75
C ASP A 235 15.85 -1.69 -28.49
N ALA A 236 15.42 -2.73 -27.77
CA ALA A 236 16.05 -3.18 -26.55
C ALA A 236 17.01 -4.34 -26.84
N LEU A 237 18.26 -4.21 -26.41
CA LEU A 237 19.34 -5.17 -26.62
C LEU A 237 19.93 -5.61 -25.28
N ALA A 238 20.39 -6.86 -25.18
CA ALA A 238 21.14 -7.28 -24.01
C ALA A 238 22.55 -6.64 -24.03
N PRO A 239 23.18 -6.42 -22.87
CA PRO A 239 24.56 -5.92 -22.79
C PRO A 239 25.57 -6.80 -23.55
N GLU A 240 25.29 -8.11 -23.63
CA GLU A 240 26.09 -9.08 -24.38
C GLU A 240 26.01 -8.84 -25.89
N ASP A 241 24.81 -8.55 -26.40
CA ASP A 241 24.58 -8.24 -27.81
C ASP A 241 25.25 -6.90 -28.17
N VAL A 242 25.18 -5.90 -27.29
CA VAL A 242 25.88 -4.62 -27.45
C VAL A 242 27.39 -4.83 -27.58
N ARG A 243 27.97 -5.65 -26.70
CA ARG A 243 29.41 -6.00 -26.77
C ARG A 243 29.74 -6.82 -28.02
N ALA A 244 28.84 -7.68 -28.49
CA ALA A 244 29.03 -8.44 -29.73
C ALA A 244 29.04 -7.51 -30.95
N VAL A 245 28.09 -6.57 -31.04
CA VAL A 245 28.05 -5.56 -32.09
C VAL A 245 29.30 -4.70 -32.10
N LEU A 246 29.73 -4.22 -30.92
CA LEU A 246 30.96 -3.44 -30.78
C LEU A 246 32.20 -4.23 -31.26
N ARG A 247 32.32 -5.51 -30.87
CA ARG A 247 33.42 -6.37 -31.32
C ARG A 247 33.43 -6.60 -32.83
N ASN A 248 32.25 -6.81 -33.41
CA ASN A 248 32.12 -6.99 -34.86
C ASN A 248 32.51 -5.70 -35.60
N TYR A 249 32.06 -4.54 -35.13
CA TYR A 249 32.41 -3.25 -35.72
C TYR A 249 33.92 -2.98 -35.71
N VAL A 250 34.58 -3.19 -34.57
CA VAL A 250 36.04 -3.01 -34.45
C VAL A 250 36.80 -3.99 -35.35
N LYS A 251 36.31 -5.22 -35.50
CA LYS A 251 36.92 -6.23 -36.36
C LYS A 251 36.75 -5.90 -37.85
N GLU A 252 35.57 -5.43 -38.26
CA GLU A 252 35.27 -5.07 -39.66
C GLU A 252 36.03 -3.82 -40.12
N ASN A 253 36.29 -2.88 -39.21
CA ASN A 253 37.03 -1.64 -39.50
C ASN A 253 38.53 -1.73 -39.12
N GLU A 254 39.02 -2.90 -38.71
CA GLU A 254 40.41 -3.16 -38.31
C GLU A 254 40.96 -2.17 -37.25
N LEU A 255 40.10 -1.75 -36.31
CA LEU A 255 40.40 -0.70 -35.33
C LEU A 255 41.13 -1.19 -34.08
N GLN A 256 41.52 -2.47 -34.03
CA GLN A 256 42.26 -3.02 -32.90
C GLN A 256 43.74 -2.60 -32.98
N ASP A 257 44.31 -2.11 -31.89
CA ASP A 257 45.71 -1.66 -31.91
C ASP A 257 46.66 -2.85 -32.19
N PRO A 258 47.58 -2.73 -33.16
CA PRO A 258 48.52 -3.80 -33.51
C PRO A 258 49.56 -4.08 -32.43
N THR A 259 49.85 -3.09 -31.58
CA THR A 259 50.84 -3.19 -30.49
C THR A 259 50.19 -3.76 -29.24
N ASP A 260 49.00 -3.26 -28.89
CA ASP A 260 48.28 -3.62 -27.68
C ASP A 260 46.86 -4.08 -27.99
N LYS A 261 46.63 -5.41 -28.03
CA LYS A 261 45.32 -6.02 -28.31
C LYS A 261 44.20 -5.61 -27.33
N ARG A 262 44.55 -5.00 -26.19
CA ARG A 262 43.60 -4.50 -25.18
C ARG A 262 43.03 -3.13 -25.52
N MET A 263 43.69 -2.40 -26.42
CA MET A 263 43.34 -1.06 -26.84
C MET A 263 42.64 -1.09 -28.20
N VAL A 264 41.71 -0.17 -28.37
CA VAL A 264 40.97 0.08 -29.61
C VAL A 264 41.30 1.49 -30.06
N GLN A 265 41.68 1.64 -31.32
CA GLN A 265 41.88 2.93 -31.96
C GLN A 265 40.52 3.53 -32.31
N MET A 266 40.35 4.80 -31.95
CA MET A 266 39.06 5.48 -32.09
C MET A 266 38.94 6.09 -33.47
N ASP A 267 37.93 5.65 -34.23
CA ASP A 267 37.50 6.31 -35.47
C ASP A 267 36.51 7.47 -35.14
N PRO A 268 36.15 8.32 -36.12
CA PRO A 268 35.21 9.41 -35.88
C PRO A 268 33.85 8.94 -35.35
N THR A 269 33.38 7.77 -35.80
CA THR A 269 32.09 7.20 -35.41
C THR A 269 32.08 6.70 -33.97
N LEU A 270 33.08 5.93 -33.56
CA LEU A 270 33.21 5.47 -32.18
C LEU A 270 33.50 6.63 -31.22
N SER A 271 34.24 7.65 -31.67
CA SER A 271 34.49 8.86 -30.87
C SER A 271 33.19 9.61 -30.55
N ASP A 272 32.31 9.78 -31.55
CA ASP A 272 30.99 10.40 -31.37
C ASP A 272 30.05 9.55 -30.48
N VAL A 273 30.00 8.24 -30.74
CA VAL A 273 29.16 7.30 -29.98
C VAL A 273 29.60 7.21 -28.52
N ALA A 274 30.91 7.10 -28.26
CA ALA A 274 31.48 7.06 -26.92
C ALA A 274 31.53 8.44 -26.24
N GLY A 275 31.34 9.52 -27.01
CA GLY A 275 31.41 10.89 -26.53
C GLY A 275 32.78 11.25 -25.95
N THR A 276 33.87 10.83 -26.62
CA THR A 276 35.24 11.11 -26.20
C THR A 276 36.08 11.67 -27.35
N SER A 277 37.10 12.46 -27.00
CA SER A 277 38.14 12.92 -27.92
C SER A 277 39.45 12.14 -27.78
N GLU A 278 39.46 11.10 -26.94
CA GLU A 278 40.61 10.21 -26.76
C GLU A 278 40.82 9.36 -28.01
N LEU A 279 42.07 9.24 -28.45
CA LEU A 279 42.41 8.50 -29.68
C LEU A 279 42.46 6.98 -29.48
N ARG A 280 42.56 6.53 -28.23
CA ARG A 280 42.65 5.12 -27.87
C ARG A 280 41.88 4.87 -26.57
N LEU A 281 41.08 3.81 -26.55
CA LEU A 281 40.36 3.37 -25.36
C LEU A 281 40.58 1.88 -25.12
N SER A 282 40.53 1.43 -23.86
CA SER A 282 40.43 0.01 -23.57
C SER A 282 39.05 -0.54 -23.94
N TRP A 283 38.96 -1.85 -24.17
CA TRP A 283 37.67 -2.53 -24.42
C TRP A 283 36.63 -2.31 -23.32
N GLU A 284 37.07 -2.25 -22.06
CA GLU A 284 36.19 -2.05 -20.91
C GLU A 284 35.64 -0.61 -20.87
N GLU A 285 36.50 0.38 -21.07
CA GLU A 285 36.11 1.79 -21.12
C GLU A 285 35.19 2.07 -22.30
N LEU A 286 35.53 1.57 -23.50
CA LEU A 286 34.71 1.73 -24.69
C LEU A 286 33.32 1.13 -24.47
N GLY A 287 33.24 -0.11 -23.99
CA GLY A 287 31.96 -0.76 -23.68
C GLY A 287 31.15 0.02 -22.64
N SER A 288 31.80 0.48 -21.57
CA SER A 288 31.15 1.27 -20.52
C SER A 288 30.60 2.61 -21.03
N ARG A 289 31.38 3.34 -21.85
CA ARG A 289 30.95 4.62 -22.45
C ARG A 289 29.80 4.45 -23.45
N VAL A 290 29.86 3.44 -24.31
CA VAL A 290 28.75 3.15 -25.24
C VAL A 290 27.49 2.80 -24.46
N MET A 291 27.59 1.93 -23.45
CA MET A 291 26.43 1.54 -22.63
C MET A 291 25.86 2.71 -21.82
N SER A 292 26.68 3.65 -21.34
CA SER A 292 26.20 4.82 -20.58
C SER A 292 25.41 5.81 -21.43
N ARG A 293 25.66 5.82 -22.75
CA ARG A 293 24.94 6.61 -23.76
C ARG A 293 23.64 5.94 -24.21
N MET A 294 23.43 4.67 -23.86
CA MET A 294 22.17 3.94 -24.06
C MET A 294 21.23 4.15 -22.88
N GLN A 295 19.93 4.07 -23.15
CA GLN A 295 18.91 4.14 -22.09
C GLN A 295 18.77 2.78 -21.40
N PHE A 296 18.52 2.78 -20.10
CA PHE A 296 18.23 1.55 -19.37
C PHE A 296 16.86 1.00 -19.77
N ALA A 297 16.75 -0.32 -19.86
CA ALA A 297 15.50 -1.05 -19.97
C ALA A 297 15.61 -2.37 -19.21
N HIS A 298 14.47 -3.02 -18.98
CA HIS A 298 14.45 -4.34 -18.39
C HIS A 298 13.31 -5.16 -18.97
N GLU A 299 13.53 -6.45 -19.09
CA GLU A 299 12.54 -7.42 -19.51
C GLU A 299 12.14 -8.24 -18.29
N VAL A 300 10.83 -8.34 -18.04
CA VAL A 300 10.25 -9.18 -17.00
C VAL A 300 9.42 -10.27 -17.67
N ARG A 301 9.83 -11.52 -17.46
CA ARG A 301 9.10 -12.70 -17.93
C ARG A 301 8.45 -13.39 -16.74
N LEU A 302 7.14 -13.17 -16.62
CA LEU A 302 6.30 -13.86 -15.64
C LEU A 302 6.00 -15.29 -16.11
N PRO A 303 5.94 -16.28 -15.21
CA PRO A 303 5.50 -17.63 -15.56
C PRO A 303 4.12 -17.61 -16.24
N GLY A 304 3.99 -18.26 -17.40
CA GLY A 304 2.74 -18.34 -18.14
C GLY A 304 2.31 -17.05 -18.88
N ARG A 305 3.14 -16.00 -18.91
CA ARG A 305 2.88 -14.77 -19.69
C ARG A 305 4.00 -14.47 -20.68
N GLU A 306 3.69 -13.64 -21.67
CA GLU A 306 4.68 -13.13 -22.60
C GLU A 306 5.65 -12.15 -21.90
N PRO A 307 6.92 -12.08 -22.32
CA PRO A 307 7.88 -11.15 -21.74
C PRO A 307 7.48 -9.71 -22.02
N VAL A 308 7.49 -8.87 -20.98
CA VAL A 308 7.18 -7.44 -21.09
C VAL A 308 8.46 -6.64 -20.92
N VAL A 309 8.75 -5.79 -21.91
CA VAL A 309 9.89 -4.86 -21.86
C VAL A 309 9.43 -3.53 -21.28
N HIS A 310 10.06 -3.13 -20.18
CA HIS A 310 9.85 -1.86 -19.51
C HIS A 310 11.04 -0.92 -19.76
N ARG A 311 10.72 0.36 -19.95
CA ARG A 311 11.75 1.42 -20.06
C ARG A 311 12.23 1.82 -18.68
N GLY A 312 13.52 2.11 -18.58
CA GLY A 312 14.19 2.49 -17.34
C GLY A 312 14.89 1.30 -16.67
N ALA A 313 15.71 1.63 -15.66
CA ALA A 313 16.36 0.63 -14.83
C ALA A 313 15.32 -0.17 -14.03
N LEU A 314 15.65 -1.44 -13.74
CA LEU A 314 14.81 -2.29 -12.91
C LEU A 314 14.65 -1.65 -11.51
N ALA A 315 13.40 -1.34 -11.14
CA ALA A 315 13.11 -0.76 -9.84
C ALA A 315 13.10 -1.84 -8.75
N PRO A 316 13.91 -1.72 -7.68
CA PRO A 316 13.84 -2.66 -6.56
C PRO A 316 12.52 -2.50 -5.79
N ILE A 317 12.13 -3.55 -5.06
CA ILE A 317 11.07 -3.46 -4.05
C ILE A 317 11.58 -2.56 -2.93
N ALA A 318 10.95 -1.41 -2.76
CA ALA A 318 11.34 -0.42 -1.79
C ALA A 318 10.55 -0.64 -0.49
N ILE A 319 11.26 -0.93 0.60
CA ILE A 319 10.71 -1.08 1.94
C ILE A 319 11.17 0.12 2.76
N THR A 320 10.27 1.07 3.01
CA THR A 320 10.59 2.28 3.77
C THR A 320 9.85 2.28 5.10
N VAL A 321 10.46 2.85 6.14
CA VAL A 321 9.80 2.99 7.45
C VAL A 321 9.54 4.48 7.67
N ALA A 322 8.27 4.84 7.77
CA ALA A 322 7.82 6.21 8.02
C ALA A 322 7.25 6.33 9.44
N GLN A 323 7.34 7.53 10.03
CA GLN A 323 6.75 7.84 11.34
C GLN A 323 5.54 8.74 11.10
N ARG A 324 4.34 8.32 11.50
CA ARG A 324 3.10 9.07 11.22
C ARG A 324 2.76 10.07 12.32
N THR A 325 2.65 9.60 13.56
CA THR A 325 2.20 10.43 14.69
C THR A 325 2.85 9.96 15.98
N GLY A 326 3.55 10.87 16.68
CA GLY A 326 4.36 10.50 17.83
C GLY A 326 5.36 9.40 17.47
N ASN A 327 5.57 8.41 18.34
CA ASN A 327 6.50 7.30 18.11
C ASN A 327 5.94 6.15 17.25
N LYS A 328 4.77 6.33 16.62
CA LYS A 328 4.15 5.29 15.78
C LYS A 328 4.85 5.20 14.42
N LYS A 329 5.50 4.05 14.18
CA LYS A 329 6.14 3.71 12.90
C LYS A 329 5.19 2.90 12.04
N VAL A 330 5.28 3.10 10.74
CA VAL A 330 4.60 2.31 9.70
C VAL A 330 5.64 1.89 8.67
N THR A 331 5.49 0.69 8.11
CA THR A 331 6.34 0.19 7.04
C THR A 331 5.56 0.29 5.73
N LEU A 332 6.18 0.88 4.71
CA LEU A 332 5.61 1.08 3.38
C LEU A 332 6.39 0.23 2.38
N VAL A 333 5.69 -0.54 1.57
CA VAL A 333 6.27 -1.43 0.56
C VAL A 333 5.75 -1.05 -0.81
N GLU A 334 6.66 -0.81 -1.75
CA GLU A 334 6.37 -0.43 -3.13
C GLU A 334 7.11 -1.33 -4.13
N GLY A 335 6.59 -1.39 -5.36
CA GLY A 335 7.26 -2.07 -6.47
C GLY A 335 6.96 -3.57 -6.58
N LEU A 336 5.94 -4.05 -5.87
CA LEU A 336 5.49 -5.46 -5.89
C LEU A 336 4.97 -5.88 -7.27
N GLU A 337 4.19 -5.01 -7.91
CA GLU A 337 3.55 -5.25 -9.21
C GLU A 337 4.56 -5.55 -10.33
N THR A 338 5.75 -4.93 -10.28
CA THR A 338 6.83 -5.15 -11.27
C THR A 338 7.29 -6.60 -11.30
N TYR A 339 7.19 -7.31 -10.18
CA TYR A 339 7.58 -8.71 -10.05
C TYR A 339 6.38 -9.66 -10.16
N GLY A 340 5.17 -9.14 -10.44
CA GLY A 340 3.94 -9.94 -10.47
C GLY A 340 3.50 -10.43 -9.08
N ILE A 341 3.98 -9.80 -8.01
CA ILE A 341 3.52 -10.08 -6.65
C ILE A 341 2.21 -9.33 -6.43
N ASP A 342 1.15 -10.06 -6.08
CA ASP A 342 -0.14 -9.47 -5.75
C ASP A 342 -0.07 -8.73 -4.39
N PRO A 343 -0.27 -7.40 -4.36
CA PRO A 343 -0.25 -6.63 -3.13
C PRO A 343 -1.34 -7.04 -2.13
N GLN A 344 -2.51 -7.51 -2.60
CA GLN A 344 -3.62 -7.93 -1.74
C GLN A 344 -3.29 -9.22 -1.00
N ARG A 345 -2.81 -10.23 -1.73
CA ARG A 345 -2.33 -11.49 -1.13
C ARG A 345 -1.20 -11.25 -0.12
N LEU A 346 -0.21 -10.45 -0.49
CA LEU A 346 0.90 -10.13 0.41
C LEU A 346 0.41 -9.38 1.67
N ALA A 347 -0.55 -8.45 1.52
CA ALA A 347 -1.14 -7.74 2.66
C ALA A 347 -1.77 -8.71 3.67
N HIS A 348 -2.57 -9.66 3.19
CA HIS A 348 -3.20 -10.67 4.03
C HIS A 348 -2.18 -11.58 4.73
N GLU A 349 -1.16 -12.07 4.01
CA GLU A 349 -0.09 -12.89 4.59
C GLU A 349 0.70 -12.15 5.67
N VAL A 350 1.00 -10.86 5.45
CA VAL A 350 1.68 -10.01 6.44
C VAL A 350 0.78 -9.71 7.63
N GLN A 351 -0.51 -9.46 7.40
CA GLN A 351 -1.49 -9.23 8.47
C GLN A 351 -1.59 -10.43 9.40
N VAL A 352 -1.67 -11.65 8.85
CA VAL A 352 -1.75 -12.89 9.62
C VAL A 352 -0.43 -13.18 10.33
N GLY A 353 0.71 -13.05 9.62
CA GLY A 353 2.02 -13.40 10.18
C GLY A 353 2.54 -12.44 11.26
N VAL A 354 2.19 -11.15 11.17
CA VAL A 354 2.62 -10.11 12.12
C VAL A 354 1.54 -9.80 13.16
N ALA A 355 0.29 -10.22 12.94
CA ALA A 355 -0.87 -9.78 13.70
C ALA A 355 -1.00 -8.25 13.75
N ALA A 356 -0.67 -7.57 12.64
CA ALA A 356 -0.71 -6.12 12.50
C ALA A 356 -1.66 -5.69 11.39
N SER A 357 -2.30 -4.53 11.54
CA SER A 357 -3.16 -3.97 10.50
C SER A 357 -2.34 -3.60 9.26
N THR A 358 -2.85 -4.00 8.09
CA THR A 358 -2.32 -3.65 6.78
C THR A 358 -3.37 -2.90 5.97
N SER A 359 -2.93 -1.95 5.13
CA SER A 359 -3.80 -1.22 4.22
C SER A 359 -3.09 -0.97 2.90
N LEU A 360 -3.82 -0.97 1.79
CA LEU A 360 -3.28 -0.65 0.47
C LEU A 360 -3.69 0.77 0.07
N THR A 361 -2.70 1.58 -0.30
CA THR A 361 -2.90 2.96 -0.71
C THR A 361 -2.36 3.16 -2.12
N PRO A 362 -3.14 3.72 -3.06
CA PRO A 362 -2.63 4.07 -4.37
C PRO A 362 -1.66 5.25 -4.25
N VAL A 363 -0.46 5.08 -4.80
CA VAL A 363 0.58 6.12 -4.85
C VAL A 363 0.86 6.46 -6.31
N SER A 364 0.86 7.76 -6.61
CA SER A 364 1.25 8.24 -7.94
C SER A 364 2.77 8.31 -8.03
N ARG A 365 3.35 7.54 -8.96
CA ARG A 365 4.79 7.53 -9.20
C ARG A 365 5.04 8.05 -10.62
N GLY A 366 5.39 9.33 -10.73
CA GLY A 366 5.92 9.97 -11.93
C GLY A 366 5.23 9.57 -13.24
N GLY A 367 4.13 10.25 -13.57
CA GLY A 367 3.25 9.93 -14.70
C GLY A 367 1.87 9.46 -14.22
N ASN A 368 0.90 9.34 -15.12
CA ASN A 368 -0.51 8.97 -14.80
C ASN A 368 -0.69 7.53 -14.27
N LYS A 369 0.37 6.83 -13.87
CA LYS A 369 0.30 5.44 -13.39
C LYS A 369 0.21 5.41 -11.86
N GLN A 370 -0.94 5.00 -11.36
CA GLN A 370 -1.13 4.69 -9.94
C GLN A 370 -0.54 3.31 -9.67
N VAL A 371 0.29 3.20 -8.64
CA VAL A 371 0.89 1.94 -8.17
C VAL A 371 0.39 1.70 -6.76
N LEU A 372 0.02 0.47 -6.41
CA LEU A 372 -0.40 0.15 -5.06
C LEU A 372 0.81 0.09 -4.12
N GLN A 373 0.74 0.86 -3.03
CA GLN A 373 1.68 0.80 -1.91
C GLN A 373 1.03 0.05 -0.76
N LEU A 374 1.73 -0.97 -0.24
CA LEU A 374 1.32 -1.70 0.95
C LEU A 374 1.83 -0.99 2.21
N LEU A 375 0.92 -0.63 3.10
CA LEU A 375 1.22 -0.09 4.41
C LEU A 375 0.99 -1.16 5.47
N VAL A 376 1.96 -1.31 6.37
CA VAL A 376 1.93 -2.23 7.51
C VAL A 376 2.18 -1.43 8.79
N GLN A 377 1.38 -1.65 9.83
CA GLN A 377 1.61 -1.01 11.13
C GLN A 377 2.86 -1.58 11.83
N GLY A 378 3.68 -0.69 12.40
CA GLY A 378 4.95 -1.03 13.05
C GLY A 378 6.14 -1.05 12.08
N ASN A 379 7.33 -1.32 12.63
CA ASN A 379 8.54 -1.57 11.82
C ASN A 379 8.65 -3.09 11.58
N GLN A 380 8.31 -3.52 10.36
CA GLN A 380 8.22 -4.94 9.99
C GLN A 380 9.23 -5.33 8.90
N VAL A 381 10.32 -4.57 8.75
CA VAL A 381 11.33 -4.79 7.71
C VAL A 381 11.93 -6.20 7.79
N VAL A 382 12.22 -6.71 9.00
CA VAL A 382 12.80 -8.06 9.19
C VAL A 382 11.83 -9.16 8.77
N PHE A 383 10.54 -8.98 9.05
CA PHE A 383 9.51 -9.94 8.68
C PHE A 383 9.33 -9.96 7.15
N LEU A 384 9.23 -8.78 6.53
CA LEU A 384 9.10 -8.63 5.08
C LEU A 384 10.32 -9.17 4.34
N GLU A 385 11.54 -8.94 4.85
CA GLU A 385 12.75 -9.52 4.29
C GLU A 385 12.67 -11.05 4.27
N ARG A 386 12.32 -11.65 5.41
CA ARG A 386 12.20 -13.12 5.53
C ARG A 386 11.10 -13.69 4.65
N LEU A 387 9.98 -12.99 4.52
CA LEU A 387 8.85 -13.43 3.69
C LEU A 387 9.21 -13.37 2.21
N LEU A 388 9.71 -12.22 1.73
CA LEU A 388 10.04 -12.01 0.31
C LEU A 388 11.23 -12.84 -0.16
N THR A 389 12.22 -13.06 0.69
CA THR A 389 13.38 -13.91 0.36
C THR A 389 13.12 -15.41 0.60
N GLY A 390 12.03 -15.73 1.30
CA GLY A 390 11.64 -17.09 1.64
C GLY A 390 11.16 -17.89 0.43
N PRO A 391 10.85 -19.19 0.62
CA PRO A 391 10.46 -20.09 -0.46
C PRO A 391 9.17 -19.68 -1.17
N SER A 392 8.29 -18.91 -0.50
CA SER A 392 7.02 -18.44 -1.05
C SER A 392 7.18 -17.42 -2.19
N TYR A 393 8.26 -16.63 -2.18
CA TYR A 393 8.46 -15.56 -3.16
C TYR A 393 9.84 -15.60 -3.85
N GLY A 394 10.89 -16.09 -3.18
CA GLY A 394 12.21 -16.27 -3.77
C GLY A 394 12.84 -14.98 -4.32
N VAL A 395 12.46 -13.81 -3.83
CA VAL A 395 12.99 -12.52 -4.30
C VAL A 395 14.47 -12.39 -3.89
N PRO A 396 15.39 -12.17 -4.84
CA PRO A 396 16.79 -11.91 -4.53
C PRO A 396 16.97 -10.68 -3.64
N ARG A 397 17.78 -10.78 -2.57
CA ARG A 397 18.05 -9.65 -1.65
C ARG A 397 18.57 -8.39 -2.34
N ARG A 398 19.27 -8.51 -3.48
CA ARG A 398 19.75 -7.37 -4.30
C ARG A 398 18.62 -6.49 -4.85
N LEU A 399 17.40 -7.03 -4.96
CA LEU A 399 16.21 -6.33 -5.44
C LEU A 399 15.35 -5.77 -4.30
N LEU A 400 15.79 -5.90 -3.05
CA LEU A 400 15.15 -5.30 -1.89
C LEU A 400 15.96 -4.08 -1.44
N LYS A 401 15.30 -2.94 -1.31
CA LYS A 401 15.91 -1.69 -0.82
C LYS A 401 15.27 -1.27 0.51
N GLY A 402 16.05 -0.71 1.42
CA GLY A 402 15.54 -0.22 2.71
C GLY A 402 15.60 -1.25 3.85
N LEU A 403 16.31 -2.35 3.63
CA LEU A 403 16.57 -3.38 4.65
C LEU A 403 17.41 -2.85 5.83
N GLU A 404 18.19 -1.79 5.60
CA GLU A 404 18.95 -1.07 6.62
C GLU A 404 18.07 -0.42 7.71
N ASN A 405 16.78 -0.20 7.43
CA ASN A 405 15.82 0.37 8.37
C ASN A 405 15.26 -0.67 9.36
N ALA A 406 15.75 -1.91 9.30
CA ALA A 406 15.37 -2.97 10.23
C ALA A 406 15.66 -2.58 11.69
N PRO A 407 14.81 -2.98 12.65
CA PRO A 407 15.06 -2.77 14.06
C PRO A 407 16.37 -3.47 14.45
N THR A 408 17.36 -2.69 14.87
CA THR A 408 18.62 -3.24 15.34
C THR A 408 18.38 -4.05 16.62
N LYS A 409 18.80 -5.32 16.64
CA LYS A 409 18.90 -6.06 17.90
C LYS A 409 19.90 -5.32 18.77
N LYS A 410 19.45 -4.67 19.85
CA LYS A 410 20.36 -4.18 20.89
C LYS A 410 21.18 -5.38 21.37
N LYS A 411 22.46 -5.44 20.99
CA LYS A 411 23.43 -6.35 21.62
C LYS A 411 23.35 -6.07 23.12
N GLN A 412 22.80 -7.02 23.89
CA GLN A 412 22.97 -7.01 25.33
C GLN A 412 24.48 -7.03 25.57
N LYS A 413 25.04 -5.91 26.02
CA LYS A 413 26.38 -5.89 26.60
C LYS A 413 26.30 -6.79 27.82
N ALA A 414 26.81 -8.01 27.69
CA ALA A 414 27.15 -8.82 28.84
C ALA A 414 28.15 -8.00 29.66
N HIS A 415 27.70 -7.46 30.79
CA HIS A 415 28.59 -6.99 31.84
C HIS A 415 29.33 -8.23 32.32
N LYS A 416 30.65 -8.21 32.18
CA LYS A 416 31.55 -9.25 32.65
C LYS A 416 32.33 -8.67 33.82
#